data_AF-A0A2S5LC99-F1
#
_entry.id   AF-A0A2S5LC99-F1
#
_cell.length_a   1.000
_cell.length_b   1.000
_cell.length_c   1.000
_cell.angle_alpha   90.00
_cell.angle_beta   90.00
_cell.angle_gamma   90.00
#
_symmetry.space_group_name_H-M   'P 1'
#
loop_
_entity.id
_entity.type
_entity.pdbx_description
1 polymer ?
#
loop_
_entity_poly.entity_id
_entity_poly.type
_entity_poly.pdbx_seq_one_letter_code
_entity_poly.pdbx_strand_id
1 'polypeptide(L)'
;PSRDLFIEKDSSINEHIEQMRLSATKALLEREDSIIVATVSAIYGIGDPSDYHGMVLHLKQGEKLSQRDAIDRLIGMQYDRNDFDFSRGCFRVRGDVIDIFPAENNETAVRVSLFDDEIETITLFDPLTGQIFNKIQRFTIYPSSHYVTPRETTVKAMEKIKKELVDRVAFYIKEGKLVEAQRIEQRTRFDLEMLNEIGFCKGIENYSRHLSGRNPGDPPPTLIDYLPDDALMIIDESHVTVPQVGGMFLGDRSRKTNLVDYGWRLPSAMDNRPLKFEEFERIMRQCVFVSATPAEYEKNHQQQVVEMIARPTGLIDPQIVVKPADTQVDDLLGEIKLRVAVGERVLATTLTKRMAEDLTDYLNEHGVKVRYLHSDIDTVERVEIIRDLRLGEFDVLVG
;
A
#
# COMPACT_ATOMS: atom_id res chain seq x y z
N PRO A 1 -18.77 3.87 17.70
CA PRO A 1 -19.97 3.51 18.50
C PRO A 1 -20.02 4.17 19.89
N SER A 2 -18.96 4.08 20.69
CA SER A 2 -18.97 4.53 22.10
C SER A 2 -19.05 6.04 22.33
N ARG A 3 -18.78 6.88 21.31
CA ARG A 3 -18.81 8.35 21.41
C ARG A 3 -19.62 9.07 20.30
N ASP A 4 -20.37 8.31 19.49
CA ASP A 4 -21.12 8.83 18.33
C ASP A 4 -20.33 9.81 17.42
N LEU A 5 -19.03 9.57 17.28
CA LEU A 5 -18.12 10.37 16.47
C LEU A 5 -17.89 9.67 15.12
N PHE A 6 -18.18 10.39 14.04
CA PHE A 6 -17.72 10.02 12.71
C PHE A 6 -16.35 10.66 12.48
N ILE A 7 -15.36 9.81 12.23
CA ILE A 7 -14.02 10.26 11.84
C ILE A 7 -14.01 10.24 10.31
N GLU A 8 -13.98 11.43 9.71
CA GLU A 8 -13.71 11.52 8.27
C GLU A 8 -12.34 10.90 7.98
N LYS A 9 -12.24 10.18 6.86
CA LYS A 9 -10.96 9.68 6.38
C LYS A 9 -10.14 10.90 5.96
N ASP A 10 -9.32 11.39 6.88
CA ASP A 10 -8.21 12.27 6.58
C ASP A 10 -7.05 11.36 6.20
N SER A 11 -6.67 11.41 4.92
CA SER A 11 -5.54 10.65 4.40
C SER A 11 -4.78 11.56 3.45
N SER A 12 -3.57 11.94 3.85
CA SER A 12 -2.59 12.50 2.95
C SER A 12 -1.98 11.37 2.13
N ILE A 13 -2.07 11.48 0.80
CA ILE A 13 -1.42 10.55 -0.11
C ILE A 13 0.02 11.03 -0.27
N ASN A 14 0.98 10.16 0.00
CA ASN A 14 2.37 10.44 -0.35
C ASN A 14 2.55 10.15 -1.85
N GLU A 15 2.68 11.21 -2.65
CA GLU A 15 2.82 11.10 -4.11
C GLU A 15 3.96 10.20 -4.56
N HIS A 16 5.07 10.17 -3.80
CA HIS A 16 6.21 9.33 -4.14
C HIS A 16 5.87 7.84 -3.98
N ILE A 17 5.17 7.47 -2.90
CA ILE A 17 4.71 6.08 -2.70
C ILE A 17 3.71 5.69 -3.79
N GLU A 18 2.78 6.58 -4.15
CA GLU A 18 1.80 6.28 -5.20
C GLU A 18 2.47 6.07 -6.56
N GLN A 19 3.46 6.92 -6.90
CA GLN A 19 4.28 6.72 -8.09
C GLN A 19 5.02 5.37 -8.06
N MET A 20 5.62 5.00 -6.93
CA MET A 20 6.30 3.70 -6.79
C MET A 20 5.33 2.53 -6.99
N ARG A 21 4.09 2.64 -6.51
CA ARG A 21 3.05 1.61 -6.71
C ARG A 21 2.67 1.46 -8.18
N LEU A 22 2.44 2.57 -8.89
CA LEU A 22 2.14 2.54 -10.33
C LEU A 22 3.33 1.98 -11.13
N SER A 23 4.55 2.37 -10.76
CA SER A 23 5.79 1.86 -11.36
C SER A 23 5.93 0.36 -11.16
N ALA A 24 5.55 -0.18 -9.98
CA ALA A 24 5.60 -1.61 -9.70
C ALA A 24 4.64 -2.40 -10.60
N THR A 25 3.38 -1.95 -10.73
CA THR A 25 2.41 -2.61 -11.61
C THR A 25 2.77 -2.49 -13.09
N LYS A 26 3.33 -1.34 -13.52
CA LYS A 26 3.86 -1.20 -14.89
C LYS A 26 4.99 -2.19 -15.15
N ALA A 27 5.94 -2.32 -14.22
CA ALA A 27 7.07 -3.22 -14.37
C ALA A 27 6.60 -4.68 -14.58
N LEU A 28 5.56 -5.13 -13.85
CA LEU A 28 4.98 -6.47 -14.05
C LEU A 28 4.35 -6.65 -15.43
N LEU A 29 3.83 -5.59 -16.04
CA LEU A 29 3.18 -5.65 -17.36
C LEU A 29 4.16 -5.53 -18.53
N GLU A 30 5.31 -4.88 -18.33
CA GLU A 30 6.28 -4.62 -19.40
C GLU A 30 7.43 -5.62 -19.45
N ARG A 31 7.82 -6.20 -18.31
CA ARG A 31 9.05 -6.99 -18.22
C ARG A 31 8.98 -8.12 -17.21
N GLU A 32 9.67 -9.20 -17.52
CA GLU A 32 9.78 -10.40 -16.66
C GLU A 32 10.87 -10.26 -15.58
N ASP A 33 11.85 -9.37 -15.77
CA ASP A 33 12.98 -9.13 -14.84
C ASP A 33 12.63 -8.12 -13.73
N SER A 34 11.48 -8.32 -13.08
CA SER A 34 10.97 -7.43 -12.03
C SER A 34 11.08 -8.06 -10.64
N ILE A 35 11.64 -7.31 -9.68
CA ILE A 35 11.59 -7.63 -8.24
C ILE A 35 10.77 -6.53 -7.56
N ILE A 36 9.72 -6.92 -6.84
CA ILE A 36 8.89 -5.99 -6.07
C ILE A 36 8.99 -6.34 -4.59
N VAL A 37 9.40 -5.35 -3.80
CA VAL A 37 9.32 -5.42 -2.34
C VAL A 37 8.01 -4.77 -1.93
N ALA A 38 7.10 -5.56 -1.36
CA ALA A 38 5.79 -5.09 -0.96
C ALA A 38 5.51 -5.41 0.52
N THR A 39 4.72 -4.55 1.15
CA THR A 39 4.13 -4.84 2.46
C THR A 39 2.86 -5.69 2.30
N VAL A 40 2.14 -5.94 3.38
CA VAL A 40 0.78 -6.50 3.32
C VAL A 40 -0.20 -5.67 2.47
N SER A 41 0.18 -4.49 1.97
CA SER A 41 -0.59 -3.83 0.90
C SER A 41 -0.74 -4.69 -0.37
N ALA A 42 0.12 -5.70 -0.59
CA ALA A 42 0.03 -6.59 -1.75
C ALA A 42 -1.28 -7.41 -1.79
N ILE A 43 -1.90 -7.68 -0.63
CA ILE A 43 -3.16 -8.42 -0.53
C ILE A 43 -4.40 -7.51 -0.51
N TYR A 44 -4.23 -6.20 -0.65
CA TYR A 44 -5.34 -5.25 -0.72
C TYR A 44 -5.85 -5.09 -2.14
N GLY A 45 -7.16 -4.81 -2.24
CA GLY A 45 -7.85 -4.61 -3.51
C GLY A 45 -7.24 -3.49 -4.36
N ILE A 46 -6.83 -3.82 -5.58
CA ILE A 46 -6.48 -2.88 -6.65
C ILE A 46 -7.37 -3.18 -7.87
N GLY A 47 -7.34 -2.33 -8.91
CA GLY A 47 -8.12 -2.57 -10.12
C GLY A 47 -7.73 -3.85 -10.83
N ASP A 48 -8.67 -4.41 -11.58
CA ASP A 48 -8.45 -5.63 -12.35
C ASP A 48 -7.32 -5.42 -13.38
N PRO A 49 -6.36 -6.36 -13.50
CA PRO A 49 -5.28 -6.25 -14.48
C PRO A 49 -5.79 -6.04 -15.91
N SER A 50 -6.91 -6.67 -16.27
CA SER A 50 -7.49 -6.59 -17.61
C SER A 50 -8.07 -5.21 -17.88
N ASP A 51 -8.78 -4.63 -16.91
CA ASP A 51 -9.34 -3.28 -17.00
C ASP A 51 -8.23 -2.24 -17.04
N TYR A 52 -7.21 -2.40 -16.18
CA TYR A 52 -6.04 -1.51 -16.15
C TYR A 52 -5.28 -1.55 -17.48
N HIS A 53 -5.03 -2.75 -18.02
CA HIS A 53 -4.39 -2.93 -19.32
C HIS A 53 -5.24 -2.37 -20.47
N GLY A 54 -6.56 -2.56 -20.44
CA GLY A 54 -7.48 -2.03 -21.46
C GLY A 54 -7.57 -0.50 -21.50
N MET A 55 -7.13 0.18 -20.44
CA MET A 55 -7.12 1.65 -20.34
C MET A 55 -5.78 2.27 -20.75
N VAL A 56 -4.76 1.48 -21.02
CA VAL A 56 -3.46 1.95 -21.51
C VAL A 56 -3.61 2.72 -22.83
N LEU A 57 -2.83 3.79 -23.00
CA LEU A 57 -2.75 4.56 -24.24
C LEU A 57 -1.42 4.26 -24.93
N HIS A 58 -1.49 3.57 -26.07
CA HIS A 58 -0.35 3.37 -26.94
C HIS A 58 -0.23 4.55 -27.90
N LEU A 59 0.95 5.14 -27.96
CA LEU A 59 1.29 6.20 -28.90
C LEU A 59 2.32 5.64 -29.87
N LYS A 60 2.03 5.76 -31.17
CA LYS A 60 2.97 5.39 -32.22
C LYS A 60 3.07 6.51 -33.25
N GLN A 61 4.29 6.85 -33.64
CA GLN A 61 4.53 7.82 -34.70
C GLN A 61 3.86 7.35 -36.01
N GLY A 62 3.15 8.26 -36.68
CA GLY A 62 2.37 8.00 -37.89
C GLY A 62 0.99 7.36 -37.66
N GLU A 63 0.58 7.17 -36.41
CA GLU A 63 -0.76 6.70 -36.07
C GLU A 63 -1.78 7.84 -36.12
N LYS A 64 -3.01 7.53 -36.56
CA LYS A 64 -4.11 8.49 -36.54
C LYS A 64 -4.63 8.65 -35.12
N LEU A 65 -4.50 9.84 -34.58
CA LEU A 65 -5.00 10.22 -33.27
C LEU A 65 -5.37 11.70 -33.31
N SER A 66 -6.67 12.01 -33.22
CA SER A 66 -7.09 13.40 -33.11
C SER A 66 -6.73 13.95 -31.73
N GLN A 67 -6.48 15.26 -31.65
CA GLN A 67 -6.19 15.92 -30.38
C GLN A 67 -7.31 15.68 -29.35
N ARG A 68 -8.57 15.73 -29.79
CA ARG A 68 -9.72 15.56 -28.92
C ARG A 68 -9.77 14.15 -28.34
N ASP A 69 -9.55 13.13 -29.18
CA ASP A 69 -9.55 11.73 -28.73
C ASP A 69 -8.41 11.46 -27.75
N ALA A 70 -7.23 12.05 -27.97
CA ALA A 70 -6.11 11.96 -27.03
C ALA A 70 -6.47 12.57 -25.66
N ILE A 71 -7.08 13.75 -25.64
CA ILE A 71 -7.53 14.43 -24.41
C ILE A 71 -8.58 13.60 -23.68
N ASP A 72 -9.63 13.15 -24.39
CA ASP A 72 -10.71 12.37 -23.81
C ASP A 72 -10.19 11.05 -23.23
N ARG A 73 -9.20 10.42 -23.89
CA ARG A 73 -8.53 9.20 -23.40
C ARG A 73 -7.70 9.48 -22.15
N LEU A 74 -6.92 10.55 -22.11
CA LEU A 74 -6.10 10.93 -20.94
C LEU A 74 -6.97 11.25 -19.71
N ILE A 75 -8.07 11.98 -19.90
CA ILE A 75 -9.05 12.24 -18.83
C ILE A 75 -9.66 10.91 -18.35
N GLY A 76 -10.03 10.02 -19.27
CA GLY A 76 -10.51 8.68 -18.92
C GLY A 76 -9.50 7.84 -18.16
N MET A 77 -8.20 8.08 -18.36
CA MET A 77 -7.09 7.48 -17.63
C MET A 77 -6.78 8.20 -16.29
N GLN A 78 -7.64 9.14 -15.88
CA GLN A 78 -7.53 9.97 -14.68
C GLN A 78 -6.33 10.95 -14.68
N TYR A 79 -5.86 11.37 -15.86
CA TYR A 79 -4.90 12.47 -15.93
C TYR A 79 -5.60 13.82 -15.83
N ASP A 80 -5.00 14.73 -15.06
CA ASP A 80 -5.52 16.09 -14.90
C ASP A 80 -4.98 17.01 -15.99
N ARG A 81 -5.86 17.82 -16.58
CA ARG A 81 -5.41 18.87 -17.51
C ARG A 81 -4.93 20.08 -16.70
N ASN A 82 -3.63 20.37 -16.76
CA ASN A 82 -3.05 21.51 -16.07
C ASN A 82 -2.02 22.25 -16.93
N ASP A 83 -2.44 23.38 -17.51
CA ASP A 83 -1.61 24.16 -18.42
C ASP A 83 -0.55 25.02 -17.70
N PHE A 84 -0.72 25.24 -16.38
CA PHE A 84 0.13 26.12 -15.57
C PHE A 84 1.15 25.33 -14.73
N ASP A 85 0.70 24.32 -14.00
CA ASP A 85 1.53 23.51 -13.11
C ASP A 85 1.65 22.09 -13.69
N PHE A 86 2.82 21.79 -14.23
CA PHE A 86 3.06 20.53 -14.95
C PHE A 86 3.73 19.51 -14.02
N SER A 87 2.91 18.81 -13.27
CA SER A 87 3.31 17.75 -12.33
C SER A 87 2.93 16.35 -12.85
N ARG A 88 3.34 15.30 -12.14
CA ARG A 88 3.03 13.90 -12.49
C ARG A 88 1.53 13.67 -12.54
N GLY A 89 1.08 12.83 -13.48
CA GLY A 89 -0.34 12.57 -13.67
C GLY A 89 -1.09 13.73 -14.34
N CYS A 90 -0.38 14.79 -14.78
CA CYS A 90 -0.97 15.88 -15.53
C CYS A 90 -0.61 15.84 -17.02
N PHE A 91 -1.43 16.49 -17.83
CA PHE A 91 -1.11 16.83 -19.22
C PHE A 91 -1.48 18.28 -19.51
N ARG A 92 -0.86 18.86 -20.55
CA ARG A 92 -1.16 20.21 -21.03
C ARG A 92 -1.17 20.25 -22.55
N VAL A 93 -1.90 21.21 -23.10
CA VAL A 93 -2.11 21.31 -24.56
C VAL A 93 -1.70 22.71 -25.03
N ARG A 94 -0.81 22.76 -26.03
CA ARG A 94 -0.30 24.01 -26.61
C ARG A 94 -0.30 23.91 -28.14
N GLY A 95 -1.37 24.43 -28.76
CA GLY A 95 -1.56 24.24 -30.21
C GLY A 95 -1.71 22.76 -30.51
N ASP A 96 -0.87 22.23 -31.41
CA ASP A 96 -0.88 20.81 -31.81
C ASP A 96 0.03 19.93 -30.94
N VAL A 97 0.57 20.47 -29.85
CA VAL A 97 1.46 19.77 -28.93
C VAL A 97 0.72 19.40 -27.65
N ILE A 98 0.80 18.11 -27.29
CA ILE A 98 0.32 17.57 -26.02
C ILE A 98 1.54 17.13 -25.21
N ASP A 99 1.79 17.79 -24.09
CA ASP A 99 2.79 17.35 -23.11
C ASP A 99 2.09 16.54 -22.02
N ILE A 100 2.61 15.36 -21.71
CA ILE A 100 2.04 14.41 -20.76
C ILE A 100 3.13 14.01 -19.79
N PHE A 101 2.88 14.11 -18.49
CA PHE A 101 3.80 13.64 -17.46
C PHE A 101 3.26 12.33 -16.87
N PRO A 102 3.78 11.16 -17.29
CA PRO A 102 3.29 9.86 -16.83
C PRO A 102 3.32 9.75 -15.30
N ALA A 103 2.24 9.25 -14.71
CA ALA A 103 2.10 9.18 -13.25
C ALA A 103 3.09 8.20 -12.59
N GLU A 104 3.53 7.19 -13.34
CA GLU A 104 4.46 6.18 -12.88
C GLU A 104 5.93 6.52 -13.11
N ASN A 105 6.23 7.65 -13.77
CA ASN A 105 7.58 8.07 -14.09
C ASN A 105 8.00 9.28 -13.25
N ASN A 106 9.24 9.29 -12.74
CA ASN A 106 9.75 10.39 -11.91
C ASN A 106 10.55 11.44 -12.67
N GLU A 107 11.06 11.13 -13.86
CA GLU A 107 12.13 11.93 -14.46
C GLU A 107 11.80 12.41 -15.88
N THR A 108 10.97 11.67 -16.62
CA THR A 108 10.74 11.96 -18.04
C THR A 108 9.27 12.16 -18.34
N ALA A 109 8.97 13.30 -18.97
CA ALA A 109 7.68 13.57 -19.60
C ALA A 109 7.75 13.27 -21.11
N VAL A 110 6.57 13.15 -21.71
CA VAL A 110 6.38 12.81 -23.13
C VAL A 110 5.72 13.98 -23.82
N ARG A 111 6.31 14.42 -24.92
CA ARG A 111 5.74 15.41 -25.83
C ARG A 111 5.26 14.70 -27.10
N VAL A 112 3.98 14.85 -27.39
CA VAL A 112 3.34 14.35 -28.61
C VAL A 112 2.99 15.54 -29.48
N SER A 113 3.60 15.64 -30.65
CA SER A 113 3.26 16.65 -31.66
C SER A 113 2.36 16.02 -32.70
N LEU A 114 1.22 16.66 -32.94
CA LEU A 114 0.23 16.25 -33.94
C LEU A 114 0.39 17.10 -35.20
N PHE A 115 0.09 16.51 -36.34
CA PHE A 115 -0.14 17.22 -37.61
C PHE A 115 -1.48 16.75 -38.15
N ASP A 116 -2.47 17.66 -38.18
CA ASP A 116 -3.88 17.33 -38.34
C ASP A 116 -4.32 16.25 -37.32
N ASP A 117 -4.72 15.06 -37.79
CA ASP A 117 -5.14 13.92 -36.96
C ASP A 117 -4.09 12.79 -36.93
N GLU A 118 -2.80 13.12 -37.09
CA GLU A 118 -1.70 12.15 -37.10
C GLU A 118 -0.59 12.52 -36.11
N ILE A 119 -0.03 11.52 -35.41
CA ILE A 119 1.11 11.72 -34.52
C ILE A 119 2.38 11.92 -35.37
N GLU A 120 2.82 13.18 -35.49
CA GLU A 120 4.01 13.55 -36.25
C GLU A 120 5.29 13.13 -35.54
N THR A 121 5.42 13.46 -34.24
CA THR A 121 6.61 13.10 -33.45
C THR A 121 6.27 12.82 -31.98
N ILE A 122 7.05 11.91 -31.38
CA ILE A 122 7.02 11.61 -29.94
C ILE A 122 8.42 11.87 -29.39
N THR A 123 8.51 12.70 -28.36
CA THR A 123 9.79 13.14 -27.79
C THR A 123 9.77 13.03 -26.27
N LEU A 124 10.81 12.45 -25.68
CA LEU A 124 11.01 12.45 -24.22
C LEU A 124 11.76 13.72 -23.81
N PHE A 125 11.34 14.34 -22.72
CA PHE A 125 11.95 15.55 -22.21
C PHE A 125 11.90 15.63 -20.68
N ASP A 126 12.77 16.46 -20.11
CA ASP A 126 12.79 16.78 -18.68
C ASP A 126 11.65 17.77 -18.36
N PRO A 127 10.70 17.43 -17.47
CA PRO A 127 9.57 18.29 -17.12
C PRO A 127 9.98 19.57 -16.39
N LEU A 128 11.14 19.59 -15.72
CA LEU A 128 11.66 20.74 -14.96
C LEU A 128 12.46 21.69 -15.85
N THR A 129 13.39 21.16 -16.64
CA THR A 129 14.30 21.99 -17.46
C THR A 129 13.79 22.22 -18.89
N GLY A 130 12.86 21.38 -19.37
CA GLY A 130 12.43 21.37 -20.77
C GLY A 130 13.46 20.78 -21.73
N GLN A 131 14.58 20.23 -21.23
CA GLN A 131 15.60 19.62 -22.06
C GLN A 131 15.04 18.39 -22.77
N ILE A 132 15.15 18.37 -24.10
CA ILE A 132 14.78 17.22 -24.91
C ILE A 132 15.87 16.15 -24.78
N PHE A 133 15.46 14.92 -24.45
CA PHE A 133 16.32 13.76 -24.42
C PHE A 133 16.39 13.13 -25.81
N ASN A 134 15.37 12.35 -26.18
CA ASN A 134 15.37 11.53 -27.39
C ASN A 134 14.01 11.61 -28.10
N LYS A 135 14.03 11.50 -29.43
CA LYS A 135 12.84 11.18 -30.24
C LYS A 135 12.66 9.67 -30.29
N ILE A 136 11.43 9.20 -30.10
CA ILE A 136 11.08 7.78 -30.06
C ILE A 136 9.93 7.48 -31.01
N GLN A 137 9.84 6.24 -31.48
CA GLN A 137 8.78 5.82 -32.41
C GLN A 137 7.49 5.38 -31.72
N ARG A 138 7.60 4.89 -30.48
CA ARG A 138 6.47 4.40 -29.70
C ARG A 138 6.65 4.73 -28.22
N PHE A 139 5.55 5.03 -27.54
CA PHE A 139 5.50 5.19 -26.10
C PHE A 139 4.17 4.67 -25.57
N THR A 140 4.17 4.09 -24.38
CA THR A 140 2.97 3.58 -23.72
C THR A 140 2.72 4.40 -22.46
N ILE A 141 1.54 5.00 -22.36
CA ILE A 141 1.10 5.76 -21.18
C ILE A 141 0.16 4.87 -20.37
N TYR A 142 0.45 4.72 -19.09
CA TYR A 142 -0.37 3.94 -18.15
C TYR A 142 -1.35 4.85 -17.40
N PRO A 143 -2.50 4.34 -16.94
CA PRO A 143 -3.45 5.11 -16.14
C PRO A 143 -2.80 5.70 -14.87
N SER A 144 -3.27 6.87 -14.43
CA SER A 144 -2.71 7.56 -13.25
C SER A 144 -3.13 6.96 -11.91
N SER A 145 -3.94 5.90 -11.94
CA SER A 145 -4.58 5.31 -10.77
C SER A 145 -4.90 3.84 -11.04
N HIS A 146 -4.80 3.00 -10.00
CA HIS A 146 -5.19 1.60 -10.09
C HIS A 146 -6.71 1.39 -10.12
N TYR A 147 -7.54 2.40 -9.89
CA TYR A 147 -9.01 2.26 -9.85
C TYR A 147 -9.68 2.82 -11.10
N VAL A 148 -8.95 2.96 -12.20
CA VAL A 148 -9.50 3.40 -13.47
C VAL A 148 -10.41 2.31 -14.04
N THR A 149 -11.58 2.70 -14.52
CA THR A 149 -12.59 1.78 -15.04
C THR A 149 -13.22 2.38 -16.31
N PRO A 150 -13.47 1.59 -17.37
CA PRO A 150 -14.14 2.08 -18.56
C PRO A 150 -15.53 2.68 -18.26
N ARG A 151 -15.94 3.70 -19.04
CA ARG A 151 -17.24 4.36 -18.85
C ARG A 151 -18.42 3.40 -18.94
N GLU A 152 -18.37 2.45 -19.86
CA GLU A 152 -19.42 1.46 -20.06
C GLU A 152 -19.62 0.56 -18.82
N THR A 153 -18.51 0.16 -18.20
CA THR A 153 -18.49 -0.61 -16.95
C THR A 153 -19.03 0.22 -15.78
N THR A 154 -18.64 1.50 -15.71
CA THR A 154 -19.14 2.44 -14.69
C THR A 154 -20.65 2.59 -14.75
N VAL A 155 -21.23 2.77 -15.94
CA VAL A 155 -22.69 2.88 -16.13
C VAL A 155 -23.40 1.59 -15.69
N LYS A 156 -22.88 0.41 -16.04
CA LYS A 156 -23.43 -0.88 -15.60
C LYS A 156 -23.35 -1.04 -14.07
N ALA A 157 -22.26 -0.60 -13.46
CA ALA A 157 -22.06 -0.63 -12.02
C ALA A 157 -23.04 0.30 -11.29
N MET A 158 -23.29 1.50 -11.82
CA MET A 158 -24.24 2.46 -11.25
C MET A 158 -25.65 1.87 -11.10
N GLU A 159 -26.13 1.12 -12.09
CA GLU A 159 -27.44 0.47 -12.01
C GLU A 159 -27.51 -0.58 -10.88
N LYS A 160 -26.43 -1.36 -10.69
CA LYS A 160 -26.32 -2.30 -9.57
C LYS A 160 -26.25 -1.60 -8.22
N ILE A 161 -25.52 -0.48 -8.14
CA ILE A 161 -25.41 0.35 -6.92
C ILE A 161 -26.77 0.95 -6.55
N LYS A 162 -27.51 1.50 -7.52
CA LYS A 162 -28.87 2.03 -7.32
C LYS A 162 -29.80 0.96 -6.75
N LYS A 163 -29.74 -0.26 -7.29
CA LYS A 163 -30.55 -1.38 -6.80
C LYS A 163 -30.19 -1.74 -5.35
N GLU A 164 -28.91 -1.90 -5.04
CA GLU A 164 -28.45 -2.19 -3.67
C GLU A 164 -28.85 -1.07 -2.69
N LEU A 165 -28.81 0.20 -3.13
CA LEU A 165 -29.23 1.33 -2.33
C LEU A 165 -30.72 1.24 -1.95
N VAL A 166 -31.59 0.95 -2.92
CA VAL A 166 -33.04 0.80 -2.67
C VAL A 166 -33.29 -0.31 -1.65
N ASP A 167 -32.67 -1.47 -1.83
CA ASP A 167 -32.82 -2.60 -0.93
C ASP A 167 -32.31 -2.26 0.49
N ARG A 168 -31.18 -1.54 0.58
CA ARG A 168 -30.57 -1.16 1.86
C ARG A 168 -31.37 -0.10 2.61
N VAL A 169 -31.91 0.89 1.92
CA VAL A 169 -32.80 1.90 2.51
C VAL A 169 -34.07 1.26 3.06
N ALA A 170 -34.69 0.35 2.29
CA ALA A 170 -35.87 -0.39 2.73
C ALA A 170 -35.59 -1.23 4.00
N PHE A 171 -34.42 -1.87 4.07
CA PHE A 171 -33.98 -2.58 5.28
C PHE A 171 -33.92 -1.65 6.50
N TYR A 172 -33.27 -0.50 6.41
CA TYR A 172 -33.17 0.42 7.55
C TYR A 172 -34.53 0.96 8.01
N ILE A 173 -35.42 1.30 7.07
CA ILE A 173 -36.77 1.78 7.40
C ILE A 173 -37.54 0.69 8.16
N LYS A 174 -37.45 -0.57 7.72
CA LYS A 174 -38.09 -1.71 8.38
C LYS A 174 -37.56 -1.94 9.80
N GLU A 175 -36.27 -1.74 10.01
CA GLU A 175 -35.60 -1.88 11.32
C GLU A 175 -35.72 -0.63 12.21
N GLY A 176 -36.47 0.40 11.79
CA GLY A 176 -36.65 1.65 12.55
C GLY A 176 -35.41 2.56 12.57
N LYS A 177 -34.42 2.31 11.72
CA LYS A 177 -33.14 3.03 11.61
C LYS A 177 -33.22 4.19 10.61
N LEU A 178 -34.06 5.17 10.90
CA LEU A 178 -34.40 6.24 9.94
C LEU A 178 -33.22 7.18 9.62
N VAL A 179 -32.34 7.43 10.58
CA VAL A 179 -31.16 8.30 10.39
C VAL A 179 -30.15 7.63 9.46
N GLU A 180 -29.91 6.33 9.64
CA GLU A 180 -29.05 5.53 8.78
C GLU A 180 -29.58 5.44 7.36
N ALA A 181 -30.91 5.30 7.20
CA ALA A 181 -31.59 5.29 5.90
C ALA A 181 -31.36 6.60 5.14
N GLN A 182 -31.61 7.75 5.79
CA GLN A 182 -31.40 9.06 5.19
C GLN A 182 -29.93 9.30 4.83
N ARG A 183 -29.01 8.91 5.73
CA ARG A 183 -27.56 9.07 5.57
C ARG A 183 -27.04 8.29 4.36
N ILE A 184 -27.38 7.01 4.24
CA ILE A 184 -26.88 6.18 3.13
C ILE A 184 -27.45 6.66 1.80
N GLU A 185 -28.71 7.11 1.78
CA GLU A 185 -29.37 7.61 0.59
C GLU A 185 -28.71 8.88 0.06
N GLN A 186 -28.56 9.90 0.92
CA GLN A 186 -27.94 11.17 0.52
C GLN A 186 -26.52 10.94 0.00
N ARG A 187 -25.71 10.17 0.73
CA ARG A 187 -24.32 9.92 0.36
C ARG A 187 -24.20 9.16 -0.96
N THR A 188 -24.94 8.06 -1.11
CA THR A 188 -24.82 7.20 -2.29
C THR A 188 -25.36 7.90 -3.54
N ARG A 189 -26.41 8.72 -3.43
CA ARG A 189 -26.91 9.52 -4.55
C ARG A 189 -25.89 10.55 -5.02
N PHE A 190 -25.24 11.26 -4.09
CA PHE A 190 -24.15 12.17 -4.42
C PHE A 190 -22.99 11.43 -5.12
N ASP A 191 -22.55 10.29 -4.57
CA ASP A 191 -21.49 9.49 -5.17
C ASP A 191 -21.88 9.01 -6.58
N LEU A 192 -23.15 8.65 -6.82
CA LEU A 192 -23.68 8.26 -8.13
C LEU A 192 -23.74 9.43 -9.14
N GLU A 193 -24.08 10.64 -8.70
CA GLU A 193 -24.04 11.84 -9.54
C GLU A 193 -22.61 12.15 -9.99
N MET A 194 -21.65 12.08 -9.06
CA MET A 194 -20.23 12.26 -9.36
C MET A 194 -19.70 11.21 -10.35
N LEU A 195 -20.09 9.94 -10.18
CA LEU A 195 -19.75 8.87 -11.11
C LEU A 195 -20.38 9.09 -12.51
N ASN A 196 -21.57 9.70 -12.60
CA ASN A 196 -22.22 9.98 -13.87
C ASN A 196 -21.53 11.10 -14.67
N GLU A 197 -21.20 12.19 -13.98
CA GLU A 197 -20.65 13.41 -14.60
C GLU A 197 -19.15 13.29 -14.86
N ILE A 198 -18.39 12.81 -13.87
CA ILE A 198 -16.92 12.82 -13.88
C ILE A 198 -16.34 11.42 -14.15
N GLY A 199 -17.11 10.36 -13.91
CA GLY A 199 -16.60 8.98 -13.95
C GLY A 199 -15.81 8.58 -12.70
N PHE A 200 -15.77 9.44 -11.69
CA PHE A 200 -15.04 9.20 -10.43
C PHE A 200 -15.76 9.86 -9.24
N CYS A 201 -15.60 9.29 -8.06
CA CYS A 201 -16.05 9.88 -6.80
C CYS A 201 -15.04 9.61 -5.67
N LYS A 202 -15.05 10.46 -4.64
CA LYS A 202 -14.17 10.27 -3.47
C LYS A 202 -14.59 9.02 -2.72
N GLY A 203 -13.69 8.05 -2.62
CA GLY A 203 -13.99 6.77 -1.99
C GLY A 203 -14.56 5.73 -2.98
N ILE A 204 -14.27 5.88 -4.28
CA ILE A 204 -14.70 4.95 -5.33
C ILE A 204 -14.37 3.48 -5.02
N GLU A 205 -13.31 3.23 -4.25
CA GLU A 205 -12.91 1.89 -3.84
C GLU A 205 -14.02 1.16 -3.07
N ASN A 206 -14.95 1.88 -2.42
CA ASN A 206 -16.09 1.26 -1.72
C ASN A 206 -17.12 0.65 -2.67
N TYR A 207 -17.03 0.96 -3.97
CA TYR A 207 -17.87 0.41 -5.03
C TYR A 207 -17.10 -0.61 -5.90
N SER A 208 -15.87 -0.99 -5.51
CA SER A 208 -14.97 -1.82 -6.33
C SER A 208 -15.59 -3.14 -6.79
N ARG A 209 -16.42 -3.80 -5.96
CA ARG A 209 -17.15 -5.01 -6.37
C ARG A 209 -18.09 -4.75 -7.55
N HIS A 210 -18.86 -3.65 -7.49
CA HIS A 210 -19.79 -3.31 -8.57
C HIS A 210 -19.05 -2.93 -9.85
N LEU A 211 -17.94 -2.20 -9.71
CA LEU A 211 -17.08 -1.77 -10.81
C LEU A 211 -16.38 -2.94 -11.49
N SER A 212 -15.84 -3.89 -10.72
CA SER A 212 -15.21 -5.11 -11.25
C SER A 212 -16.21 -6.17 -11.75
N GLY A 213 -17.51 -5.97 -11.52
CA GLY A 213 -18.56 -6.90 -11.93
C GLY A 213 -18.59 -8.23 -11.17
N ARG A 214 -17.76 -8.41 -10.13
CA ARG A 214 -17.68 -9.64 -9.31
C ARG A 214 -18.94 -9.89 -8.47
N ASN A 215 -19.12 -11.13 -8.01
CA ASN A 215 -20.25 -11.49 -7.16
C ASN A 215 -20.02 -11.05 -5.70
N PRO A 216 -21.09 -10.89 -4.90
CA PRO A 216 -20.97 -10.67 -3.46
C PRO A 216 -20.12 -11.75 -2.78
N GLY A 217 -19.13 -11.34 -1.99
CA GLY A 217 -18.22 -12.22 -1.28
C GLY A 217 -16.97 -12.65 -2.04
N ASP A 218 -16.92 -12.50 -3.37
CA ASP A 218 -15.72 -12.79 -4.17
C ASP A 218 -14.52 -11.96 -3.66
N PRO A 219 -13.29 -12.48 -3.70
CA PRO A 219 -12.10 -11.70 -3.37
C PRO A 219 -11.93 -10.55 -4.37
N PRO A 220 -11.36 -9.39 -3.98
CA PRO A 220 -10.95 -8.37 -4.95
C PRO A 220 -9.66 -8.77 -5.67
N PRO A 221 -9.38 -8.19 -6.86
CA PRO A 221 -8.06 -8.28 -7.49
C PRO A 221 -7.01 -7.62 -6.60
N THR A 222 -5.81 -8.19 -6.57
CA THR A 222 -4.68 -7.75 -5.74
C THR A 222 -3.40 -7.66 -6.58
N LEU A 223 -2.29 -7.23 -5.96
CA LEU A 223 -1.01 -7.21 -6.66
C LEU A 223 -0.57 -8.61 -7.11
N ILE A 224 -1.00 -9.66 -6.40
CA ILE A 224 -0.64 -11.05 -6.71
C ILE A 224 -1.27 -11.49 -8.03
N ASP A 225 -2.44 -10.96 -8.38
CA ASP A 225 -3.10 -11.22 -9.66
C ASP A 225 -2.37 -10.59 -10.85
N TYR A 226 -1.46 -9.62 -10.62
CA TYR A 226 -0.56 -9.07 -11.64
C TYR A 226 0.72 -9.91 -11.82
N LEU A 227 0.98 -10.87 -10.93
CA LEU A 227 2.17 -11.71 -11.04
C LEU A 227 1.96 -12.81 -12.10
N PRO A 228 2.98 -13.08 -12.93
CA PRO A 228 3.03 -14.25 -13.78
C PRO A 228 2.79 -15.55 -13.00
N ASP A 229 2.30 -16.59 -13.68
CA ASP A 229 1.99 -17.88 -13.06
C ASP A 229 3.23 -18.59 -12.49
N ASP A 230 4.41 -18.31 -13.03
CA ASP A 230 5.72 -18.83 -12.63
C ASP A 230 6.50 -17.91 -11.69
N ALA A 231 5.88 -16.85 -11.16
CA ALA A 231 6.54 -15.93 -10.26
C ALA A 231 6.97 -16.60 -8.94
N LEU A 232 8.12 -16.14 -8.40
CA LEU A 232 8.62 -16.54 -7.10
C LEU A 232 8.22 -15.50 -6.04
N MET A 233 7.58 -15.97 -4.97
CA MET A 233 7.28 -15.17 -3.78
C MET A 233 8.30 -15.47 -2.68
N ILE A 234 8.79 -14.42 -2.03
CA ILE A 234 9.66 -14.54 -0.84
C ILE A 234 8.94 -13.83 0.29
N ILE A 235 8.68 -14.56 1.37
CA ILE A 235 8.06 -14.01 2.58
C ILE A 235 9.15 -13.90 3.63
N ASP A 236 9.65 -12.67 3.80
CA ASP A 236 10.63 -12.32 4.82
C ASP A 236 9.99 -12.30 6.21
N GLU A 237 10.76 -12.65 7.23
CA GLU A 237 10.31 -12.89 8.60
C GLU A 237 8.95 -13.61 8.67
N SER A 238 8.85 -14.75 7.97
CA SER A 238 7.58 -15.45 7.72
C SER A 238 6.75 -15.71 8.98
N HIS A 239 7.42 -15.95 10.11
CA HIS A 239 6.82 -16.23 11.41
C HIS A 239 6.00 -15.05 11.96
N VAL A 240 6.25 -13.83 11.47
CA VAL A 240 5.46 -12.61 11.76
C VAL A 240 4.57 -12.26 10.57
N THR A 241 5.11 -12.31 9.35
CA THR A 241 4.41 -11.85 8.14
C THR A 241 3.19 -12.70 7.79
N VAL A 242 3.27 -14.03 7.95
CA VAL A 242 2.15 -14.95 7.66
C VAL A 242 0.96 -14.69 8.60
N PRO A 243 1.13 -14.64 9.95
CA PRO A 243 0.05 -14.21 10.84
C PRO A 243 -0.50 -12.82 10.53
N GLN A 244 0.36 -11.87 10.17
CA GLN A 244 -0.06 -10.52 9.82
C GLN A 244 -1.01 -10.51 8.62
N VAL A 245 -0.69 -11.24 7.55
CA VAL A 245 -1.55 -11.42 6.37
C VAL A 245 -2.94 -11.94 6.77
N GLY A 246 -3.00 -12.96 7.63
CA GLY A 246 -4.28 -13.49 8.12
C GLY A 246 -5.08 -12.51 8.99
N GLY A 247 -4.40 -11.64 9.74
CA GLY A 247 -5.03 -10.64 10.60
C GLY A 247 -5.68 -9.46 9.87
N MET A 248 -5.21 -9.11 8.66
CA MET A 248 -5.66 -7.89 7.95
C MET A 248 -7.16 -7.90 7.64
N PHE A 249 -7.72 -9.04 7.19
CA PHE A 249 -9.14 -9.17 6.88
C PHE A 249 -10.04 -8.98 8.11
N LEU A 250 -9.68 -9.56 9.24
CA LEU A 250 -10.47 -9.48 10.46
C LEU A 250 -10.56 -8.03 10.98
N GLY A 251 -9.42 -7.32 10.94
CA GLY A 251 -9.34 -5.91 11.30
C GLY A 251 -10.19 -5.01 10.38
N ASP A 252 -10.06 -5.18 9.06
CA ASP A 252 -10.84 -4.39 8.10
C ASP A 252 -12.34 -4.67 8.21
N ARG A 253 -12.74 -5.94 8.33
CA ARG A 253 -14.14 -6.33 8.49
C ARG A 253 -14.77 -5.70 9.72
N SER A 254 -14.11 -5.77 10.89
CA SER A 254 -14.63 -5.18 12.13
C SER A 254 -14.90 -3.67 11.99
N ARG A 255 -13.99 -2.95 11.33
CA ARG A 255 -14.14 -1.51 11.06
C ARG A 255 -15.30 -1.24 10.09
N LYS A 256 -15.39 -1.99 9.00
CA LYS A 256 -16.40 -1.77 7.95
C LYS A 256 -17.81 -2.18 8.36
N THR A 257 -17.96 -3.24 9.16
CA THR A 257 -19.26 -3.64 9.71
C THR A 257 -19.91 -2.47 10.45
N ASN A 258 -19.16 -1.73 11.27
CA ASN A 258 -19.70 -0.53 11.92
C ASN A 258 -20.15 0.54 10.90
N LEU A 259 -19.35 0.84 9.88
CA LEU A 259 -19.75 1.81 8.85
C LEU A 259 -21.03 1.40 8.12
N VAL A 260 -21.17 0.12 7.83
CA VAL A 260 -22.36 -0.44 7.19
C VAL A 260 -23.54 -0.52 8.16
N ASP A 261 -23.35 -0.77 9.44
CA ASP A 261 -24.46 -0.84 10.39
C ASP A 261 -25.06 0.52 10.69
N TYR A 262 -24.25 1.57 10.65
CA TYR A 262 -24.64 2.97 10.86
C TYR A 262 -24.86 3.75 9.55
N GLY A 263 -25.08 3.09 8.41
CA GLY A 263 -25.52 3.76 7.17
C GLY A 263 -24.50 4.70 6.52
N TRP A 264 -23.20 4.54 6.81
CA TRP A 264 -22.14 5.33 6.17
C TRP A 264 -21.70 4.78 4.81
N ARG A 265 -21.86 3.47 4.60
CA ARG A 265 -21.50 2.75 3.37
C ARG A 265 -22.50 1.62 3.09
N LEU A 266 -22.62 1.24 1.81
CA LEU A 266 -23.42 0.10 1.38
C LEU A 266 -22.77 -1.23 1.83
N PRO A 267 -23.53 -2.34 1.94
CA PRO A 267 -22.98 -3.65 2.26
C PRO A 267 -21.84 -4.08 1.32
N SER A 268 -21.93 -3.75 0.04
CA SER A 268 -20.86 -3.94 -0.96
C SER A 268 -19.50 -3.37 -0.58
N ALA A 269 -19.44 -2.35 0.27
CA ALA A 269 -18.17 -1.79 0.71
C ALA A 269 -17.34 -2.80 1.53
N MET A 270 -17.96 -3.82 2.12
CA MET A 270 -17.27 -4.92 2.81
C MET A 270 -16.55 -5.86 1.86
N ASP A 271 -16.95 -5.89 0.58
CA ASP A 271 -16.30 -6.71 -0.44
C ASP A 271 -15.01 -6.03 -0.98
N ASN A 272 -14.82 -4.74 -0.71
CA ASN A 272 -13.54 -4.05 -0.92
C ASN A 272 -12.56 -4.32 0.25
N ARG A 273 -12.02 -5.52 0.36
CA ARG A 273 -11.29 -5.96 1.57
C ARG A 273 -9.92 -6.53 1.20
N PRO A 274 -8.97 -6.63 2.13
CA PRO A 274 -7.84 -7.51 1.89
C PRO A 274 -8.32 -8.97 1.73
N LEU A 275 -7.48 -9.79 1.11
CA LEU A 275 -7.74 -11.22 1.00
C LEU A 275 -7.87 -11.85 2.38
N LYS A 276 -8.76 -12.85 2.47
CA LYS A 276 -8.71 -13.81 3.59
C LYS A 276 -7.46 -14.66 3.43
N PHE A 277 -7.01 -15.26 4.53
CA PHE A 277 -5.84 -16.11 4.49
C PHE A 277 -6.03 -17.28 3.51
N GLU A 278 -7.19 -17.93 3.52
CA GLU A 278 -7.48 -19.05 2.62
C GLU A 278 -7.61 -18.63 1.15
N GLU A 279 -7.90 -17.36 0.88
CA GLU A 279 -7.91 -16.80 -0.47
C GLU A 279 -6.48 -16.51 -0.94
N PHE A 280 -5.64 -15.96 -0.05
CA PHE A 280 -4.22 -15.74 -0.30
C PHE A 280 -3.48 -17.05 -0.56
N GLU A 281 -3.73 -18.10 0.23
CA GLU A 281 -3.11 -19.42 0.02
C GLU A 281 -3.39 -20.03 -1.35
N ARG A 282 -4.58 -19.77 -1.92
CA ARG A 282 -4.98 -20.32 -3.22
C ARG A 282 -4.27 -19.65 -4.39
N ILE A 283 -3.91 -18.38 -4.24
CA ILE A 283 -3.26 -17.59 -5.29
C ILE A 283 -1.75 -17.44 -5.07
N MET A 284 -1.25 -17.92 -3.93
CA MET A 284 0.18 -17.93 -3.65
C MET A 284 0.89 -18.71 -4.76
N ARG A 285 1.93 -18.10 -5.33
CA ARG A 285 2.81 -18.75 -6.31
C ARG A 285 3.82 -19.63 -5.57
N GLN A 286 4.87 -20.08 -6.27
CA GLN A 286 5.98 -20.76 -5.59
C GLN A 286 6.53 -19.82 -4.51
N CYS A 287 6.59 -20.28 -3.27
CA CYS A 287 6.90 -19.44 -2.12
C CYS A 287 8.12 -19.95 -1.35
N VAL A 288 9.00 -19.03 -0.95
CA VAL A 288 10.11 -19.27 -0.03
C VAL A 288 9.85 -18.49 1.25
N PHE A 289 9.62 -19.22 2.34
CA PHE A 289 9.54 -18.63 3.68
C PHE A 289 10.96 -18.42 4.21
N VAL A 290 11.27 -17.18 4.58
CA VAL A 290 12.57 -16.80 5.16
C VAL A 290 12.32 -16.41 6.61
N SER A 291 12.91 -17.15 7.53
CA SER A 291 12.78 -16.91 8.97
C SER A 291 13.86 -17.66 9.74
N ALA A 292 14.44 -17.02 10.75
CA ALA A 292 15.30 -17.71 11.72
C ALA A 292 14.50 -18.65 12.65
N THR A 293 13.19 -18.39 12.81
CA THR A 293 12.29 -19.13 13.69
C THR A 293 10.97 -19.46 12.99
N PRO A 294 10.94 -20.36 11.97
CA PRO A 294 9.71 -20.73 11.26
C PRO A 294 8.62 -21.21 12.22
N ALA A 295 7.40 -20.70 12.05
CA ALA A 295 6.25 -21.02 12.88
C ALA A 295 5.54 -22.31 12.39
N GLU A 296 4.38 -22.61 12.97
CA GLU A 296 3.62 -23.83 12.70
C GLU A 296 3.13 -23.91 11.24
N TYR A 297 2.72 -22.77 10.67
CA TYR A 297 2.23 -22.73 9.30
C TYR A 297 3.30 -23.18 8.31
N GLU A 298 4.49 -22.62 8.40
CA GLU A 298 5.63 -22.94 7.53
C GLU A 298 6.06 -24.40 7.71
N LYS A 299 6.11 -24.89 8.96
CA LYS A 299 6.44 -26.30 9.27
C LYS A 299 5.47 -27.28 8.62
N ASN A 300 4.19 -26.92 8.54
CA ASN A 300 3.15 -27.78 7.96
C ASN A 300 3.08 -27.70 6.42
N HIS A 301 3.64 -26.65 5.81
CA HIS A 301 3.54 -26.38 4.36
C HIS A 301 4.88 -26.42 3.62
N GLN A 302 6.00 -26.65 4.31
CA GLN A 302 7.31 -26.77 3.69
C GLN A 302 7.52 -28.13 3.00
N GLN A 303 8.10 -28.11 1.80
CA GLN A 303 8.61 -29.32 1.15
C GLN A 303 10.05 -29.63 1.55
N GLN A 304 10.86 -28.59 1.76
CA GLN A 304 12.27 -28.69 2.11
C GLN A 304 12.64 -27.55 3.07
N VAL A 305 13.42 -27.89 4.10
CA VAL A 305 14.09 -26.91 4.96
C VAL A 305 15.51 -26.72 4.42
N VAL A 306 15.88 -25.47 4.16
CA VAL A 306 17.25 -25.10 3.78
C VAL A 306 17.85 -24.31 4.92
N GLU A 307 18.70 -24.96 5.72
CA GLU A 307 19.36 -24.30 6.86
C GLU A 307 20.57 -23.50 6.40
N MET A 308 20.62 -22.22 6.79
CA MET A 308 21.75 -21.34 6.57
C MET A 308 22.20 -20.74 7.90
N ILE A 309 22.95 -21.54 8.67
CA ILE A 309 23.45 -21.15 10.01
C ILE A 309 24.85 -20.55 9.97
N ALA A 310 25.65 -20.89 8.96
CA ALA A 310 27.03 -20.45 8.84
C ALA A 310 27.08 -18.98 8.39
N ARG A 311 27.52 -18.09 9.28
CA ARG A 311 27.72 -16.67 8.95
C ARG A 311 29.04 -16.49 8.19
N PRO A 312 29.08 -15.74 7.07
CA PRO A 312 30.30 -15.53 6.30
C PRO A 312 31.47 -14.94 7.10
N THR A 313 31.17 -14.18 8.16
CA THR A 313 32.15 -13.56 9.06
C THR A 313 32.72 -14.51 10.12
N GLY A 314 32.18 -15.74 10.24
CA GLY A 314 32.55 -16.69 11.30
C GLY A 314 31.97 -16.35 12.68
N LEU A 315 31.05 -15.37 12.77
CA LEU A 315 30.37 -15.04 14.02
C LEU A 315 29.55 -16.24 14.53
N ILE A 316 29.77 -16.60 15.78
CA ILE A 316 29.08 -17.69 16.47
C ILE A 316 27.85 -17.17 17.22
N ASP A 317 26.92 -18.07 17.51
CA ASP A 317 25.80 -17.77 18.40
C ASP A 317 26.30 -17.46 19.82
N PRO A 318 25.66 -16.52 20.54
CA PRO A 318 26.10 -16.10 21.87
C PRO A 318 25.88 -17.21 22.91
N GLN A 319 26.71 -17.22 23.95
CA GLN A 319 26.51 -18.11 25.10
C GLN A 319 25.32 -17.64 25.95
N ILE A 320 24.50 -18.58 26.39
CA ILE A 320 23.32 -18.31 27.23
C ILE A 320 23.61 -18.71 28.67
N VAL A 321 23.35 -17.79 29.61
CA VAL A 321 23.48 -18.01 31.05
C VAL A 321 22.15 -17.69 31.73
N VAL A 322 21.65 -18.63 32.54
CA VAL A 322 20.41 -18.46 33.32
C VAL A 322 20.79 -18.14 34.76
N LYS A 323 20.28 -17.04 35.31
CA LYS A 323 20.54 -16.58 36.70
C LYS A 323 19.23 -16.48 37.50
N PRO A 324 19.25 -16.57 38.85
CA PRO A 324 18.08 -16.37 39.70
C PRO A 324 17.52 -14.94 39.62
N ALA A 325 16.21 -14.78 39.81
CA ALA A 325 15.53 -13.49 39.69
C ALA A 325 15.71 -12.55 40.89
N ASP A 326 16.04 -13.08 42.08
CA ASP A 326 16.03 -12.31 43.34
C ASP A 326 16.97 -11.09 43.35
N THR A 327 18.07 -11.15 42.60
CA THR A 327 19.10 -10.09 42.53
C THR A 327 19.37 -9.64 41.08
N GLN A 328 18.41 -9.86 40.18
CA GLN A 328 18.60 -9.67 38.73
C GLN A 328 19.02 -8.25 38.34
N VAL A 329 18.55 -7.21 39.04
CA VAL A 329 18.83 -5.80 38.70
C VAL A 329 20.27 -5.44 39.11
N ASP A 330 20.68 -5.83 40.32
CA ASP A 330 22.04 -5.60 40.81
C ASP A 330 23.07 -6.39 39.99
N ASP A 331 22.75 -7.63 39.64
CA ASP A 331 23.58 -8.47 38.77
C ASP A 331 23.72 -7.85 37.38
N LEU A 332 22.61 -7.41 36.76
CA LEU A 332 22.61 -6.72 35.48
C LEU A 332 23.46 -5.44 35.52
N LEU A 333 23.34 -4.62 36.58
CA LEU A 333 24.16 -3.41 36.76
C LEU A 333 25.66 -3.75 36.83
N GLY A 334 26.01 -4.85 37.50
CA GLY A 334 27.38 -5.38 37.52
C GLY A 334 27.88 -5.76 36.13
N GLU A 335 27.10 -6.54 35.38
CA GLU A 335 27.43 -6.97 34.01
C GLU A 335 27.55 -5.77 33.05
N ILE A 336 26.66 -4.78 33.16
CA ILE A 336 26.72 -3.54 32.38
C ILE A 336 28.08 -2.85 32.59
N LYS A 337 28.51 -2.66 33.84
CA LYS A 337 29.79 -2.00 34.15
C LYS A 337 30.98 -2.73 33.51
N LEU A 338 30.95 -4.06 33.47
CA LEU A 338 31.99 -4.86 32.81
C LEU A 338 32.02 -4.63 31.29
N ARG A 339 30.86 -4.53 30.63
CA ARG A 339 30.75 -4.27 29.18
C ARG A 339 31.18 -2.85 28.81
N VAL A 340 30.75 -1.86 29.60
CA VAL A 340 31.13 -0.45 29.38
C VAL A 340 32.63 -0.27 29.51
N ALA A 341 33.28 -0.94 30.46
CA ALA A 341 34.74 -0.85 30.66
C ALA A 341 35.57 -1.30 29.43
N VAL A 342 35.01 -2.14 28.56
CA VAL A 342 35.65 -2.61 27.32
C VAL A 342 35.06 -1.96 26.06
N GLY A 343 34.18 -0.96 26.21
CA GLY A 343 33.57 -0.23 25.10
C GLY A 343 32.47 -0.97 24.35
N GLU A 344 31.90 -2.03 24.93
CA GLU A 344 30.75 -2.77 24.38
C GLU A 344 29.41 -2.10 24.74
N ARG A 345 28.30 -2.59 24.18
CA ARG A 345 26.92 -2.09 24.43
C ARG A 345 26.05 -3.20 25.00
N VAL A 346 25.00 -2.82 25.72
CA VAL A 346 24.06 -3.77 26.34
C VAL A 346 22.63 -3.51 25.87
N LEU A 347 21.91 -4.58 25.53
CA LEU A 347 20.48 -4.56 25.30
C LEU A 347 19.79 -5.32 26.45
N ALA A 348 18.81 -4.69 27.08
CA ALA A 348 17.98 -5.32 28.11
C ALA A 348 16.52 -5.27 27.66
N THR A 349 15.76 -6.33 27.88
CA THR A 349 14.34 -6.40 27.50
C THR A 349 13.48 -6.64 28.72
N THR A 350 12.40 -5.90 28.86
CA THR A 350 11.43 -6.00 29.94
C THR A 350 10.06 -6.46 29.41
N LEU A 351 9.13 -6.76 30.32
CA LEU A 351 7.79 -7.23 29.93
C LEU A 351 6.78 -6.09 29.73
N THR A 352 7.04 -4.92 30.31
CA THR A 352 6.10 -3.80 30.27
C THR A 352 6.84 -2.48 30.09
N LYS A 353 6.19 -1.51 29.43
CA LYS A 353 6.74 -0.15 29.24
C LYS A 353 7.18 0.49 30.55
N ARG A 354 6.34 0.36 31.58
CA ARG A 354 6.64 0.87 32.91
C ARG A 354 7.89 0.24 33.51
N MET A 355 8.10 -1.07 33.32
CA MET A 355 9.34 -1.71 33.77
C MET A 355 10.57 -1.22 32.99
N ALA A 356 10.43 -0.95 31.68
CA ALA A 356 11.51 -0.37 30.89
C ALA A 356 11.89 1.03 31.38
N GLU A 357 10.89 1.86 31.67
CA GLU A 357 11.04 3.21 32.24
C GLU A 357 11.66 3.14 33.65
N ASP A 358 11.06 2.38 34.57
CA ASP A 358 11.54 2.22 35.95
C ASP A 358 12.99 1.69 36.00
N LEU A 359 13.34 0.72 35.13
CA LEU A 359 14.71 0.19 35.05
C LEU A 359 15.69 1.23 34.48
N THR A 360 15.24 2.01 33.50
CA THR A 360 16.06 3.08 32.90
C THR A 360 16.37 4.15 33.93
N ASP A 361 15.37 4.59 34.71
CA ASP A 361 15.55 5.57 35.78
C ASP A 361 16.52 5.06 36.84
N TYR A 362 16.33 3.82 37.31
CA TYR A 362 17.24 3.19 38.27
C TYR A 362 18.69 3.13 37.76
N LEU A 363 18.91 2.70 36.52
CA LEU A 363 20.24 2.62 35.92
C LEU A 363 20.89 4.01 35.79
N ASN A 364 20.10 5.02 35.41
CA ASN A 364 20.54 6.40 35.29
C ASN A 364 20.95 7.00 36.65
N GLU A 365 20.17 6.74 37.71
CA GLU A 365 20.52 7.12 39.09
C GLU A 365 21.84 6.51 39.57
N HIS A 366 22.19 5.33 39.05
CA HIS A 366 23.45 4.64 39.34
C HIS A 366 24.58 4.98 38.36
N GLY A 367 24.41 6.03 37.55
CA GLY A 367 25.44 6.61 36.69
C GLY A 367 25.66 5.88 35.36
N VAL A 368 24.74 5.01 34.94
CA VAL A 368 24.79 4.35 33.62
C VAL A 368 24.18 5.27 32.58
N LYS A 369 24.83 5.42 31.42
CA LYS A 369 24.24 6.10 30.27
C LYS A 369 23.26 5.16 29.58
N VAL A 370 21.97 5.39 29.77
CA VAL A 370 20.89 4.49 29.32
C VAL A 370 19.76 5.26 28.64
N ARG A 371 19.09 4.61 27.69
CA ARG A 371 17.80 5.05 27.14
C ARG A 371 16.85 3.86 27.06
N TYR A 372 15.54 4.12 27.06
CA TYR A 372 14.53 3.09 26.77
C TYR A 372 14.03 3.17 25.32
N LEU A 373 13.43 2.08 24.84
CA LEU A 373 12.81 1.96 23.52
C LEU A 373 11.53 1.15 23.59
N HIS A 374 10.37 1.81 23.60
CA HIS A 374 9.06 1.14 23.61
C HIS A 374 8.16 1.58 22.44
N SER A 375 6.98 0.97 22.33
CA SER A 375 6.07 1.15 21.19
C SER A 375 5.63 2.59 20.90
N ASP A 376 5.61 3.47 21.92
CA ASP A 376 5.13 4.85 21.75
C ASP A 376 6.19 5.80 21.18
N ILE A 377 7.42 5.33 21.00
CA ILE A 377 8.49 6.08 20.34
C ILE A 377 8.27 6.00 18.83
N ASP A 378 8.30 7.16 18.17
CA ASP A 378 8.13 7.29 16.74
C ASP A 378 9.28 6.64 15.96
N THR A 379 8.99 6.11 14.77
CA THR A 379 9.96 5.31 14.00
C THR A 379 11.25 6.07 13.68
N VAL A 380 11.16 7.38 13.39
CA VAL A 380 12.33 8.23 13.12
C VAL A 380 13.20 8.35 14.37
N GLU A 381 12.58 8.60 15.52
CA GLU A 381 13.27 8.69 16.82
C GLU A 381 13.93 7.35 17.19
N ARG A 382 13.30 6.20 16.87
CA ARG A 382 13.94 4.89 17.09
C ARG A 382 15.25 4.74 16.33
N VAL A 383 15.30 5.20 15.08
CA VAL A 383 16.53 5.14 14.26
C VAL A 383 17.62 6.02 14.85
N GLU A 384 17.25 7.20 15.36
CA GLU A 384 18.17 8.10 16.06
C GLU A 384 18.71 7.46 17.35
N ILE A 385 17.85 6.87 18.18
CA ILE A 385 18.24 6.18 19.41
C ILE A 385 19.21 5.03 19.11
N ILE A 386 18.95 4.21 18.08
CA ILE A 386 19.84 3.11 17.69
C ILE A 386 21.19 3.66 17.17
N ARG A 387 21.17 4.76 16.42
CA ARG A 387 22.39 5.43 15.96
C ARG A 387 23.22 5.95 17.13
N ASP A 388 22.59 6.62 18.09
CA ASP A 388 23.23 7.16 19.29
C ASP A 388 23.86 6.04 20.14
N LEU A 389 23.20 4.88 20.27
CA LEU A 389 23.78 3.70 20.92
C LEU A 389 25.07 3.26 20.23
N ARG A 390 25.06 3.18 18.89
CA ARG A 390 26.22 2.78 18.09
C ARG A 390 27.37 3.79 18.17
N LEU A 391 27.06 5.08 18.26
CA LEU A 391 28.04 6.16 18.42
C LEU A 391 28.63 6.21 19.85
N GLY A 392 27.96 5.59 20.83
CA GLY A 392 28.39 5.62 22.23
C GLY A 392 27.96 6.87 22.98
N GLU A 393 26.92 7.56 22.51
CA GLU A 393 26.27 8.62 23.28
C GLU A 393 25.68 8.05 24.58
N PHE A 394 25.21 6.80 24.52
CA PHE A 394 24.83 5.98 25.66
C PHE A 394 25.23 4.52 25.44
N ASP A 395 25.24 3.73 26.51
CA ASP A 395 25.82 2.39 26.53
C ASP A 395 24.78 1.26 26.61
N VAL A 396 23.60 1.55 27.16
CA VAL A 396 22.55 0.57 27.46
C VAL A 396 21.22 0.99 26.84
N LEU A 397 20.56 0.06 26.15
CA LEU A 397 19.21 0.25 25.63
C LEU A 397 18.24 -0.72 26.31
N VAL A 398 17.15 -0.20 26.88
CA VAL A 398 16.11 -0.98 27.58
C VAL A 398 14.83 -1.02 26.73
N GLY A 399 14.41 -2.20 26.29
CA GLY A 399 13.20 -2.43 25.48
C GLY A 399 11.99 -2.90 26.28
#